data_AF-A0A8C3U594-F1
#
_entry.id   AF-A0A8C3U594-F1
#
_cell.length_a   1.000
_cell.length_b   1.000
_cell.length_c   1.000
_cell.angle_alpha   90.00
_cell.angle_beta   90.00
_cell.angle_gamma   90.00
#
_symmetry.space_group_name_H-M   'P 1'
#
loop_
_entity.id
_entity.type
_entity.pdbx_description
1 polymer ?
#
loop_
_entity_poly.entity_id
_entity_poly.type
_entity_poly.pdbx_seq_one_letter_code
_entity_poly.pdbx_strand_id
1 'polypeptide(L)'
;NTSLFLKAVVVICTYLVRWRTEYRFKGLKSPFLIPSYRNSYKKNICIDMLRRGYHKSFSELLTLIQKWNALREAAGPGSAIWHEKSLEEQPDKLDQLYHFLTGAEAAQRAGHYEKVYDNQLSLACSFSDPEDKWLSDYFYEKSYNTAQLVEIDGGKRKAQAYVNMGLIMEEQGHVTKAAEYFEAFYQITEGTSWKDKTGRTYASLACQHLWRIYTLLADKMLENKEHQEAIKTLKKALKMAKEGRWKIMLSHSFIRCAGHDLPKSKVESVKGLTG
;
A
#
# COMPACT_ATOMS: atom_id res chain seq x y z
N ASN A 1 -4.23 83.84 -4.13
CA ASN A 1 -4.87 82.57 -4.57
C ASN A 1 -3.93 81.39 -4.81
N THR A 2 -2.60 81.56 -4.77
CA THR A 2 -1.62 80.46 -4.91
C THR A 2 -1.34 79.69 -3.61
N SER A 3 -1.67 80.26 -2.44
CA SER A 3 -1.48 79.63 -1.12
C SER A 3 -2.48 78.50 -0.81
N LEU A 4 -3.71 78.58 -1.33
CA LEU A 4 -4.73 77.55 -1.12
C LEU A 4 -4.44 76.28 -1.96
N PHE A 5 -3.95 76.46 -3.19
CA PHE A 5 -3.57 75.36 -4.08
C PHE A 5 -2.40 74.54 -3.54
N LEU A 6 -1.38 75.19 -2.99
CA LEU A 6 -0.23 74.47 -2.42
C LEU A 6 -0.62 73.63 -1.20
N LYS A 7 -1.54 74.12 -0.35
CA LYS A 7 -2.07 73.36 0.79
C LYS A 7 -2.91 72.16 0.36
N ALA A 8 -3.72 72.29 -0.69
CA ALA A 8 -4.50 71.19 -1.24
C ALA A 8 -3.61 70.09 -1.84
N VAL A 9 -2.55 70.47 -2.58
CA VAL A 9 -1.60 69.50 -3.16
C VAL A 9 -0.83 68.74 -2.08
N VAL A 10 -0.41 69.38 -0.99
CA VAL A 10 0.28 68.71 0.13
C VAL A 10 -0.66 67.75 0.88
N VAL A 11 -1.95 68.08 1.04
CA VAL A 11 -2.93 67.16 1.64
C VAL A 11 -3.19 65.96 0.73
N ILE A 12 -3.31 66.16 -0.58
CA ILE A 12 -3.49 65.07 -1.55
C ILE A 12 -2.24 64.17 -1.60
N CYS A 13 -1.04 64.75 -1.60
CA CYS A 13 0.21 63.97 -1.58
C CYS A 13 0.40 63.18 -0.28
N THR A 14 0.03 63.74 0.88
CA THR A 14 0.10 63.01 2.16
C THR A 14 -0.97 61.93 2.26
N TYR A 15 -2.17 62.15 1.72
CA TYR A 15 -3.20 61.10 1.57
C TYR A 15 -2.76 59.98 0.61
N LEU A 16 -2.14 60.31 -0.53
CA LEU A 16 -1.66 59.32 -1.50
C LEU A 16 -0.47 58.52 -0.99
N VAL A 17 0.45 59.15 -0.24
CA VAL A 17 1.57 58.45 0.41
C VAL A 17 1.07 57.55 1.54
N ARG A 18 0.11 58.01 2.35
CA ARG A 18 -0.52 57.21 3.40
C ARG A 18 -1.38 56.06 2.85
N TRP A 19 -2.09 56.29 1.74
CA TRP A 19 -2.81 55.24 0.99
C TRP A 19 -1.83 54.20 0.40
N ARG A 20 -0.65 54.66 -0.05
CA ARG A 20 0.43 53.81 -0.58
C ARG A 20 1.20 53.04 0.50
N THR A 21 1.14 53.42 1.78
CA THR A 21 1.77 52.69 2.89
C THR A 21 0.80 51.81 3.66
N GLU A 22 -0.44 52.24 3.90
CA GLU A 22 -1.45 51.47 4.65
C GLU A 22 -2.13 50.36 3.81
N TYR A 23 -2.15 50.44 2.47
CA TYR A 23 -2.80 49.43 1.61
C TYR A 23 -1.84 48.58 0.76
N ARG A 24 -0.52 48.74 0.91
CA ARG A 24 0.50 48.03 0.13
C ARG A 24 1.01 46.73 0.80
N PHE A 25 0.12 46.06 1.52
CA PHE A 25 0.29 44.68 2.00
C PHE A 25 -1.03 43.89 1.94
N LYS A 26 -1.83 44.12 0.90
CA LYS A 26 -2.79 43.12 0.43
C LYS A 26 -2.26 42.60 -0.89
N GLY A 27 -1.51 41.50 -0.82
CA GLY A 27 -0.99 40.81 -2.00
C GLY A 27 -2.09 40.62 -3.03
N LEU A 28 -1.74 40.77 -4.30
CA LEU A 28 -2.62 40.50 -5.43
C LEU A 28 -3.27 39.13 -5.24
N LYS A 29 -4.52 39.11 -4.80
CA LYS A 29 -5.37 37.94 -4.99
C LYS A 29 -5.70 37.94 -6.47
N SER A 30 -5.10 36.99 -7.19
CA SER A 30 -5.59 36.57 -8.50
C SER A 30 -7.12 36.48 -8.46
N PRO A 31 -7.86 36.95 -9.48
CA PRO A 31 -9.33 36.84 -9.54
C PRO A 31 -9.85 35.40 -9.49
N PHE A 32 -8.97 34.39 -9.54
CA PHE A 32 -9.30 32.97 -9.46
C PHE A 32 -9.20 32.35 -8.07
N LEU A 33 -8.93 33.13 -7.02
CA LEU A 33 -9.04 32.63 -5.64
C LEU A 33 -10.51 32.59 -5.21
N ILE A 34 -11.14 31.43 -5.43
CA ILE A 34 -12.38 31.04 -4.75
C ILE A 34 -12.18 31.36 -3.25
N PRO A 35 -13.14 31.99 -2.57
CA PRO A 35 -13.04 32.18 -1.13
C PRO A 35 -12.94 30.80 -0.45
N SER A 36 -11.75 30.39 -0.01
CA SER A 36 -11.49 29.10 0.66
C SER A 36 -12.23 28.94 2.00
N TYR A 37 -13.11 29.87 2.36
CA TYR A 37 -13.83 29.91 3.63
C TYR A 37 -15.31 29.46 3.53
N ARG A 38 -15.82 29.08 2.35
CA ARG A 38 -17.21 28.59 2.19
C ARG A 38 -17.35 27.10 1.88
N ASN A 39 -16.26 26.41 1.57
CA ASN A 39 -16.29 25.02 1.13
C ASN A 39 -15.60 24.12 2.15
N SER A 40 -16.14 22.92 2.37
CA SER A 40 -15.47 21.89 3.16
C SER A 40 -14.12 21.51 2.52
N TYR A 41 -13.22 20.94 3.32
CA TYR A 41 -11.90 20.53 2.85
C TYR A 41 -11.97 19.56 1.66
N LYS A 42 -12.77 18.50 1.80
CA LYS A 42 -13.13 17.58 0.71
C LYS A 42 -13.56 18.32 -0.56
N LYS A 43 -14.45 19.31 -0.44
CA LYS A 43 -14.97 20.04 -1.60
C LYS A 43 -13.88 20.85 -2.31
N ASN A 44 -12.94 21.44 -1.57
CA ASN A 44 -11.80 22.14 -2.16
C ASN A 44 -10.89 21.18 -2.94
N ILE A 45 -10.58 20.02 -2.37
CA ILE A 45 -9.81 18.96 -3.04
C ILE A 45 -10.50 18.49 -4.33
N CYS A 46 -11.80 18.20 -4.26
CA CYS A 46 -12.58 17.79 -5.43
C CYS A 46 -12.58 18.84 -6.54
N ILE A 47 -12.77 20.12 -6.19
CA ILE A 47 -12.74 21.22 -7.16
C ILE A 47 -11.35 21.33 -7.81
N ASP A 48 -10.29 21.19 -7.02
CA ASP A 48 -8.92 21.25 -7.53
C ASP A 48 -8.60 20.10 -8.48
N MET A 49 -8.93 18.86 -8.11
CA MET A 49 -8.76 17.68 -8.98
C MET A 49 -9.43 17.90 -10.34
N LEU A 50 -10.68 18.35 -10.35
CA LEU A 50 -11.43 18.60 -11.58
C LEU A 50 -10.83 19.75 -12.41
N ARG A 51 -10.44 20.87 -11.77
CA ARG A 51 -9.79 22.00 -12.44
C ARG A 51 -8.49 21.62 -13.13
N ARG A 52 -7.73 20.70 -12.54
CA ARG A 52 -6.46 20.18 -13.08
C ARG A 52 -6.66 18.98 -14.03
N GLY A 53 -7.90 18.57 -14.29
CA GLY A 53 -8.25 17.49 -15.22
C GLY A 53 -8.12 16.07 -14.65
N TYR A 54 -7.92 15.90 -13.35
CA TYR A 54 -7.81 14.61 -12.65
C TYR A 54 -9.18 13.99 -12.35
N HIS A 55 -9.94 13.71 -13.40
CA HIS A 55 -11.29 13.17 -13.28
C HIS A 55 -11.30 11.72 -12.76
N LYS A 56 -10.28 10.91 -13.06
CA LYS A 56 -10.20 9.53 -12.55
C LYS A 56 -9.87 9.51 -11.07
N SER A 57 -8.89 10.33 -10.64
CA SER A 57 -8.59 10.52 -9.21
C SER A 57 -9.80 11.03 -8.44
N PHE A 58 -10.56 11.98 -9.02
CA PHE A 58 -11.80 12.48 -8.43
C PHE A 58 -12.84 11.39 -8.25
N SER A 59 -13.13 10.62 -9.31
CA SER A 59 -14.11 9.52 -9.26
C SER A 59 -13.70 8.47 -8.23
N GLU A 60 -12.43 8.11 -8.19
CA GLU A 60 -11.91 7.12 -7.25
C GLU A 60 -12.00 7.61 -5.79
N LEU A 61 -11.61 8.85 -5.50
CA LEU A 61 -11.77 9.42 -4.16
C LEU A 61 -13.24 9.37 -3.70
N LEU A 62 -14.17 9.70 -4.58
CA LEU A 62 -15.60 9.65 -4.26
C LEU A 62 -16.08 8.23 -3.98
N THR A 63 -15.65 7.25 -4.80
CA THR A 63 -15.96 5.83 -4.60
C THR A 63 -15.40 5.32 -3.27
N LEU A 64 -14.19 5.73 -2.87
CA LEU A 64 -13.60 5.35 -1.59
C LEU A 64 -14.38 5.93 -0.40
N ILE A 65 -14.79 7.19 -0.47
CA ILE A 65 -15.64 7.81 0.57
C ILE A 65 -16.98 7.09 0.67
N GLN A 66 -17.61 6.76 -0.46
CA GLN A 66 -18.86 6.01 -0.48
C GLN A 66 -18.71 4.61 0.12
N LYS A 67 -17.62 3.90 -0.23
CA LYS A 67 -17.33 2.58 0.30
C LYS A 67 -17.08 2.62 1.81
N TRP A 68 -16.35 3.62 2.31
CA TRP A 68 -16.18 3.82 3.75
C TRP A 68 -17.52 3.95 4.47
N ASN A 69 -18.39 4.83 3.97
CA ASN A 69 -19.70 5.05 4.56
C ASN A 69 -20.55 3.77 4.51
N ALA A 70 -20.52 3.02 3.41
CA ALA A 70 -21.22 1.74 3.32
C ALA A 70 -20.70 0.71 4.34
N LEU A 71 -19.38 0.62 4.54
CA LEU A 71 -18.78 -0.26 5.55
C LEU A 71 -19.19 0.14 6.98
N ARG A 72 -19.19 1.44 7.26
CA ARG A 72 -19.66 2.00 8.53
C ARG A 72 -21.11 1.64 8.81
N GLU A 73 -22.00 1.90 7.85
CA GLU A 73 -23.43 1.58 7.98
C GLU A 73 -23.67 0.09 8.16
N ALA A 74 -22.95 -0.76 7.42
CA ALA A 74 -23.07 -2.21 7.54
C ALA A 74 -22.58 -2.76 8.89
N ALA A 75 -21.56 -2.13 9.49
CA ALA A 75 -21.03 -2.52 10.79
C ALA A 75 -21.90 -2.04 11.97
N GLY A 76 -22.68 -0.97 11.76
CA GLY A 76 -23.67 -0.46 12.69
C GLY A 76 -23.11 0.30 13.91
N PRO A 77 -23.98 0.88 14.75
CA PRO A 77 -23.61 1.87 15.78
C PRO A 77 -22.66 1.42 16.89
N GLY A 78 -22.51 0.11 17.11
CA GLY A 78 -21.65 -0.45 18.16
C GLY A 78 -20.25 -0.84 17.68
N SER A 79 -19.93 -0.61 16.41
CA SER A 79 -18.63 -0.99 15.82
C SER A 79 -17.58 0.12 15.99
N ALA A 80 -16.30 -0.26 15.96
CA ALA A 80 -15.19 0.70 16.05
C ALA A 80 -15.25 1.75 14.91
N ILE A 81 -15.49 1.30 13.67
CA ILE A 81 -15.61 2.16 12.47
C ILE A 81 -16.75 3.19 12.57
N TRP A 82 -17.79 2.92 13.37
CA TRP A 82 -18.88 3.86 13.59
C TRP A 82 -18.44 5.09 14.37
N HIS A 83 -17.55 4.89 15.35
CA HIS A 83 -17.05 5.95 16.21
C HIS A 83 -15.89 6.74 15.59
N GLU A 84 -15.29 6.25 14.51
CA GLU A 84 -14.28 6.99 13.77
C GLU A 84 -14.89 8.20 13.04
N LYS A 85 -14.08 9.23 12.76
CA LYS A 85 -14.49 10.32 11.88
C LYS A 85 -14.66 9.81 10.46
N SER A 86 -15.60 10.37 9.70
CA SER A 86 -15.73 9.95 8.29
C SER A 86 -14.46 10.29 7.52
N LEU A 87 -14.15 9.54 6.46
CA LEU A 87 -12.97 9.78 5.63
C LEU A 87 -12.94 11.23 5.09
N GLU A 88 -14.11 11.84 4.91
CA GLU A 88 -14.25 13.24 4.48
C GLU A 88 -13.94 14.31 5.53
N GLU A 89 -13.84 13.90 6.80
CA GLU A 89 -13.55 14.76 7.95
C GLU A 89 -12.11 14.56 8.46
N GLN A 90 -11.32 13.73 7.78
CA GLN A 90 -9.93 13.42 8.10
C GLN A 90 -9.01 14.08 7.07
N PRO A 91 -8.60 15.36 7.28
CA PRO A 91 -7.85 16.13 6.28
C PRO A 91 -6.51 15.47 5.90
N ASP A 92 -5.80 14.86 6.86
CA ASP A 92 -4.52 14.20 6.59
C ASP A 92 -4.67 13.00 5.64
N LYS A 93 -5.73 12.21 5.78
CA LYS A 93 -6.04 11.08 4.88
C LYS A 93 -6.47 11.59 3.51
N LEU A 94 -7.26 12.66 3.47
CA LEU A 94 -7.65 13.31 2.21
C LEU A 94 -6.45 13.87 1.46
N ASP A 95 -5.45 14.41 2.15
CA ASP A 95 -4.22 14.91 1.53
C ASP A 95 -3.38 13.82 0.91
N GLN A 96 -3.22 12.69 1.61
CA GLN A 96 -2.52 11.53 1.08
C GLN A 96 -3.24 10.98 -0.16
N LEU A 97 -4.57 10.80 -0.07
CA LEU A 97 -5.40 10.38 -1.21
C LEU A 97 -5.25 11.35 -2.37
N TYR A 98 -5.39 12.65 -2.14
CA TYR A 98 -5.23 13.66 -3.18
C TYR A 98 -3.85 13.62 -3.84
N HIS A 99 -2.80 13.61 -3.04
CA HIS A 99 -1.43 13.65 -3.53
C HIS A 99 -1.11 12.45 -4.42
N PHE A 100 -1.32 11.23 -3.91
CA PHE A 100 -0.93 10.02 -4.62
C PHE A 100 -1.92 9.61 -5.71
N LEU A 101 -3.24 9.86 -5.57
CA LEU A 101 -4.19 9.58 -6.65
C LEU A 101 -3.93 10.46 -7.87
N THR A 102 -3.67 11.76 -7.67
CA THR A 102 -3.38 12.68 -8.78
C THR A 102 -2.00 12.41 -9.38
N GLY A 103 -1.02 12.03 -8.54
CA GLY A 103 0.30 11.55 -8.98
C GLY A 103 0.21 10.29 -9.85
N ALA A 104 -0.57 9.30 -9.42
CA ALA A 104 -0.81 8.07 -10.17
C ALA A 104 -1.51 8.36 -11.51
N GLU A 105 -2.56 9.19 -11.53
CA GLU A 105 -3.24 9.53 -12.79
C GLU A 105 -2.31 10.30 -13.74
N ALA A 106 -1.52 11.26 -13.24
CA ALA A 106 -0.54 11.98 -14.04
C ALA A 106 0.48 11.02 -14.68
N ALA A 107 1.03 10.09 -13.89
CA ALA A 107 1.96 9.07 -14.36
C ALA A 107 1.33 8.15 -15.40
N GLN A 108 0.07 7.74 -15.19
CA GLN A 108 -0.65 6.90 -16.14
C GLN A 108 -0.86 7.61 -17.47
N ARG A 109 -1.21 8.90 -17.47
CA ARG A 109 -1.34 9.70 -18.71
C ARG A 109 -0.01 9.84 -19.46
N ALA A 110 1.11 9.79 -18.75
CA ALA A 110 2.45 9.81 -19.33
C ALA A 110 2.98 8.41 -19.73
N GLY A 111 2.20 7.33 -19.51
CA GLY A 111 2.64 5.96 -19.79
C GLY A 111 3.67 5.39 -18.80
N HIS A 112 3.88 6.04 -17.66
CA HIS A 112 4.86 5.67 -16.64
C HIS A 112 4.26 4.76 -15.57
N TYR A 113 3.99 3.49 -15.92
CA TYR A 113 3.35 2.52 -15.02
C TYR A 113 4.16 2.23 -13.76
N GLU A 114 5.49 2.35 -13.79
CA GLU A 114 6.35 2.24 -12.61
C GLU A 114 6.01 3.30 -11.55
N LYS A 115 5.72 4.53 -12.00
CA LYS A 115 5.31 5.62 -11.10
C LYS A 115 3.87 5.45 -10.65
N VAL A 116 2.99 4.91 -11.49
CA VAL A 116 1.62 4.55 -11.08
C VAL A 116 1.67 3.55 -9.93
N TYR A 117 2.50 2.51 -10.07
CA TYR A 117 2.73 1.51 -9.02
C TYR A 117 3.27 2.16 -7.74
N ASP A 118 4.32 2.98 -7.85
CA ASP A 118 4.95 3.60 -6.68
C ASP A 118 3.96 4.50 -5.89
N ASN A 119 3.07 5.24 -6.59
CA ASN A 119 2.02 6.04 -5.94
C ASN A 119 0.96 5.15 -5.24
N GLN A 120 0.52 4.07 -5.89
CA GLN A 120 -0.47 3.15 -5.31
C GLN A 120 0.11 2.39 -4.10
N LEU A 121 1.35 1.93 -4.20
CA LEU A 121 2.05 1.29 -3.10
C LEU A 121 2.24 2.28 -1.93
N SER A 122 2.53 3.55 -2.22
CA SER A 122 2.65 4.57 -1.17
C SER A 122 1.34 4.74 -0.42
N LEU A 123 0.19 4.81 -1.13
CA LEU A 123 -1.13 4.81 -0.49
C LEU A 123 -1.36 3.58 0.37
N ALA A 124 -1.06 2.38 -0.15
CA ALA A 124 -1.22 1.15 0.62
C ALA A 124 -0.42 1.17 1.94
N CYS A 125 0.83 1.65 1.90
CA CYS A 125 1.67 1.76 3.08
C CYS A 125 1.25 2.88 4.04
N SER A 126 0.65 3.96 3.56
CA SER A 126 0.23 5.06 4.43
C SER A 126 -0.97 4.73 5.31
N PHE A 127 -1.79 3.75 4.93
CA PHE A 127 -2.98 3.30 5.64
C PHE A 127 -2.73 2.00 6.43
N SER A 128 -1.82 2.05 7.41
CA SER A 128 -1.42 0.85 8.17
C SER A 128 -2.28 0.57 9.42
N ASP A 129 -3.17 1.50 9.79
CA ASP A 129 -4.03 1.35 10.96
C ASP A 129 -5.08 0.24 10.73
N PRO A 130 -5.46 -0.55 11.75
CA PRO A 130 -6.41 -1.65 11.60
C PRO A 130 -7.74 -1.25 10.96
N GLU A 131 -8.21 -0.04 11.23
CA GLU A 131 -9.48 0.49 10.71
C GLU A 131 -9.38 0.92 9.23
N ASP A 132 -8.17 1.25 8.76
CA ASP A 132 -7.88 1.53 7.36
C ASP A 132 -7.46 0.30 6.57
N LYS A 133 -7.41 -0.88 7.19
CA LYS A 133 -6.91 -2.11 6.56
C LYS A 133 -7.58 -2.40 5.22
N TRP A 134 -8.88 -2.19 5.12
CA TRP A 134 -9.62 -2.38 3.86
C TRP A 134 -9.15 -1.42 2.74
N LEU A 135 -8.74 -0.20 3.10
CA LEU A 135 -8.25 0.83 2.19
C LEU A 135 -6.82 0.51 1.76
N SER A 136 -5.99 0.01 2.68
CA SER A 136 -4.66 -0.53 2.37
C SER A 136 -4.73 -1.69 1.40
N ASP A 137 -5.59 -2.68 1.68
CA ASP A 137 -5.78 -3.87 0.82
C ASP A 137 -6.25 -3.48 -0.58
N TYR A 138 -7.15 -2.50 -0.68
CA TYR A 138 -7.60 -1.95 -1.96
C TYR A 138 -6.42 -1.41 -2.79
N PHE A 139 -5.51 -0.64 -2.17
CA PHE A 139 -4.37 -0.08 -2.88
C PHE A 139 -3.28 -1.11 -3.17
N TYR A 140 -3.11 -2.13 -2.31
CA TYR A 140 -2.23 -3.26 -2.61
C TYR A 140 -2.73 -4.03 -3.83
N GLU A 141 -4.02 -4.36 -3.91
CA GLU A 141 -4.62 -5.02 -5.07
C GLU A 141 -4.45 -4.18 -6.34
N LYS A 142 -4.69 -2.87 -6.24
CA LYS A 142 -4.50 -1.96 -7.36
C LYS A 142 -3.04 -1.90 -7.81
N SER A 143 -2.10 -1.82 -6.86
CA SER A 143 -0.66 -1.87 -7.13
C SER A 143 -0.27 -3.19 -7.79
N TYR A 144 -0.88 -4.31 -7.39
CA TYR A 144 -0.64 -5.61 -8.00
C TYR A 144 -1.04 -5.63 -9.47
N ASN A 145 -2.23 -5.11 -9.80
CA ASN A 145 -2.69 -5.02 -11.18
C ASN A 145 -1.77 -4.13 -12.03
N THR A 146 -1.33 -2.99 -11.49
CA THR A 146 -0.39 -2.09 -12.18
C THR A 146 0.99 -2.73 -12.35
N ALA A 147 1.47 -3.48 -11.36
CA ALA A 147 2.79 -4.14 -11.43
C ALA A 147 2.89 -5.08 -12.62
N GLN A 148 1.78 -5.74 -13.01
CA GLN A 148 1.76 -6.61 -14.19
C GLN A 148 2.10 -5.88 -15.49
N LEU A 149 1.84 -4.57 -15.56
CA LEU A 149 2.09 -3.69 -16.70
C LEU A 149 3.51 -3.09 -16.71
N VAL A 150 4.29 -3.27 -15.65
CA VAL A 150 5.66 -2.75 -15.55
C VAL A 150 6.65 -3.75 -16.13
N GLU A 151 7.38 -3.36 -17.17
CA GLU A 151 8.37 -4.22 -17.85
C GLU A 151 9.82 -3.78 -17.64
N ILE A 152 10.02 -2.53 -17.20
CA ILE A 152 11.34 -1.87 -17.22
C ILE A 152 12.27 -2.25 -16.06
N ASP A 153 11.78 -2.93 -15.02
CA ASP A 153 12.56 -3.19 -13.79
C ASP A 153 12.94 -4.66 -13.59
N GLY A 154 12.87 -5.44 -14.67
CA GLY A 154 13.17 -6.87 -14.66
C GLY A 154 12.20 -7.72 -13.84
N GLY A 155 11.04 -7.16 -13.44
CA GLY A 155 10.03 -7.86 -12.64
C GLY A 155 10.11 -7.58 -11.14
N LYS A 156 10.94 -6.63 -10.69
CA LYS A 156 11.12 -6.34 -9.26
C LYS A 156 9.82 -5.89 -8.59
N ARG A 157 9.07 -4.97 -9.21
CA ARG A 157 7.76 -4.54 -8.70
C ARG A 157 6.71 -5.64 -8.77
N LYS A 158 6.76 -6.52 -9.78
CA LYS A 158 5.91 -7.72 -9.86
C LYS A 158 6.16 -8.60 -8.63
N ALA A 159 7.42 -8.93 -8.35
CA ALA A 159 7.79 -9.71 -7.18
C ALA A 159 7.30 -9.07 -5.87
N GLN A 160 7.49 -7.76 -5.70
CA GLN A 160 7.00 -7.04 -4.53
C GLN A 160 5.47 -7.08 -4.40
N ALA A 161 4.75 -6.98 -5.52
CA ALA A 161 3.30 -7.10 -5.51
C ALA A 161 2.82 -8.52 -5.16
N TYR A 162 3.49 -9.56 -5.68
CA TYR A 162 3.18 -10.96 -5.37
C TYR A 162 3.31 -11.25 -3.86
N VAL A 163 4.39 -10.82 -3.22
CA VAL A 163 4.55 -11.02 -1.76
C VAL A 163 3.48 -10.27 -0.96
N ASN A 164 3.13 -9.04 -1.35
CA ASN A 164 2.06 -8.29 -0.68
C ASN A 164 0.69 -8.99 -0.80
N MET A 165 0.35 -9.50 -2.00
CA MET A 165 -0.89 -10.27 -2.19
C MET A 165 -0.89 -11.59 -1.41
N GLY A 166 0.26 -12.26 -1.32
CA GLY A 166 0.39 -13.47 -0.50
C GLY A 166 0.11 -13.20 0.98
N LEU A 167 0.64 -12.10 1.52
CA LEU A 167 0.39 -11.68 2.91
C LEU A 167 -1.09 -11.35 3.16
N ILE A 168 -1.74 -10.60 2.25
CA ILE A 168 -3.17 -10.26 2.36
C ILE A 168 -4.04 -11.52 2.35
N MET A 169 -3.79 -12.45 1.42
CA MET A 169 -4.56 -13.70 1.36
C MET A 169 -4.35 -14.57 2.61
N GLU A 170 -3.14 -14.57 3.16
CA GLU A 170 -2.85 -15.30 4.38
C GLU A 170 -3.57 -14.71 5.59
N GLU A 171 -3.57 -13.38 5.74
CA GLU A 171 -4.32 -12.67 6.79
C GLU A 171 -5.83 -12.92 6.70
N GLN A 172 -6.37 -13.01 5.48
CA GLN A 172 -7.78 -13.35 5.23
C GLN A 172 -8.09 -14.85 5.41
N GLY A 173 -7.08 -15.68 5.73
CA GLY A 173 -7.24 -17.11 5.95
C GLY A 173 -7.32 -17.95 4.66
N HIS A 174 -7.15 -17.33 3.48
CA HIS A 174 -7.08 -17.99 2.18
C HIS A 174 -5.71 -18.62 1.92
N VAL A 175 -5.35 -19.59 2.75
CA VAL A 175 -3.99 -20.18 2.82
C VAL A 175 -3.53 -20.78 1.49
N THR A 176 -4.41 -21.44 0.73
CA THR A 176 -4.06 -22.02 -0.58
C THR A 176 -3.69 -20.94 -1.59
N LYS A 177 -4.49 -19.87 -1.68
CA LYS A 177 -4.25 -18.73 -2.57
C LYS A 177 -3.01 -17.93 -2.16
N ALA A 178 -2.75 -17.81 -0.85
CA ALA A 178 -1.50 -17.24 -0.34
C ALA A 178 -0.27 -18.04 -0.83
N ALA A 179 -0.34 -19.38 -0.81
CA ALA A 179 0.73 -20.22 -1.32
C ALA A 179 0.98 -19.99 -2.82
N GLU A 180 -0.05 -19.87 -3.65
CA GLU A 180 0.09 -19.55 -5.08
C GLU A 180 0.83 -18.23 -5.32
N TYR A 181 0.48 -17.18 -4.57
CA TYR A 181 1.18 -15.88 -4.67
C TYR A 181 2.64 -15.97 -4.21
N PHE A 182 2.93 -16.72 -3.13
CA PHE A 182 4.30 -16.93 -2.67
C PHE A 182 5.12 -17.81 -3.62
N GLU A 183 4.49 -18.78 -4.30
CA GLU A 183 5.13 -19.61 -5.33
C GLU A 183 5.53 -18.73 -6.52
N ALA A 184 4.62 -17.89 -7.01
CA ALA A 184 4.92 -16.92 -8.07
C ALA A 184 6.03 -15.93 -7.64
N PHE A 185 6.01 -15.45 -6.40
CA PHE A 185 7.08 -14.62 -5.85
C PHE A 185 8.44 -15.34 -5.86
N TYR A 186 8.49 -16.61 -5.46
CA TYR A 186 9.72 -17.40 -5.50
C TYR A 186 10.25 -17.53 -6.93
N GLN A 187 9.40 -17.89 -7.90
CA GLN A 187 9.80 -18.07 -9.30
C GLN A 187 10.40 -16.80 -9.91
N ILE A 188 9.84 -15.63 -9.62
CA ILE A 188 10.35 -14.36 -10.16
C ILE A 188 11.67 -13.94 -9.49
N THR A 189 11.91 -14.37 -8.26
CA THR A 189 13.04 -13.89 -7.45
C THR A 189 14.23 -14.83 -7.45
N GLU A 190 14.04 -16.07 -7.90
CA GLU A 190 15.10 -17.05 -8.07
C GLU A 190 16.21 -16.51 -8.99
N GLY A 191 17.46 -16.61 -8.55
CA GLY A 191 18.62 -16.09 -9.29
C GLY A 191 18.80 -14.57 -9.27
N THR A 192 17.87 -13.80 -8.69
CA THR A 192 18.00 -12.34 -8.58
C THR A 192 18.84 -11.91 -7.38
N SER A 193 19.50 -10.75 -7.48
CA SER A 193 20.23 -10.13 -6.37
C SER A 193 19.39 -9.11 -5.58
N TRP A 194 18.07 -9.10 -5.78
CA TRP A 194 17.18 -8.12 -5.14
C TRP A 194 17.08 -8.35 -3.64
N LYS A 195 17.06 -7.24 -2.90
CA LYS A 195 17.00 -7.22 -1.44
C LYS A 195 15.88 -6.33 -0.95
N ASP A 196 15.31 -6.71 0.19
CA ASP A 196 14.37 -5.88 0.94
C ASP A 196 15.08 -4.78 1.72
N LYS A 197 14.30 -3.94 2.41
CA LYS A 197 14.83 -2.84 3.24
C LYS A 197 15.72 -3.35 4.40
N THR A 198 15.60 -4.62 4.78
CA THR A 198 16.40 -5.27 5.83
C THR A 198 17.70 -5.90 5.30
N GLY A 199 17.93 -5.83 3.98
CA GLY A 199 19.09 -6.42 3.32
C GLY A 199 18.96 -7.91 3.01
N ARG A 200 17.82 -8.55 3.32
CA ARG A 200 17.55 -9.95 2.99
C ARG A 200 17.19 -10.08 1.52
N THR A 201 17.65 -11.14 0.87
CA THR A 201 17.32 -11.36 -0.55
C THR A 201 15.85 -11.74 -0.71
N TYR A 202 15.23 -11.34 -1.82
CA TYR A 202 13.84 -11.70 -2.11
C TYR A 202 13.65 -13.21 -2.19
N ALA A 203 14.59 -13.94 -2.79
CA ALA A 203 14.56 -15.41 -2.82
C ALA A 203 14.54 -16.02 -1.40
N SER A 204 15.37 -15.50 -0.48
CA SER A 204 15.38 -15.95 0.91
C SER A 204 14.08 -15.65 1.64
N LEU A 205 13.45 -14.51 1.34
CA LEU A 205 12.15 -14.12 1.89
C LEU A 205 11.04 -15.02 1.33
N ALA A 206 11.07 -15.34 0.04
CA ALA A 206 10.14 -16.24 -0.61
C ALA A 206 10.20 -17.65 0.01
N CYS A 207 11.40 -18.20 0.22
CA CYS A 207 11.58 -19.47 0.93
C CYS A 207 10.98 -19.44 2.34
N GLN A 208 11.13 -18.33 3.08
CA GLN A 208 10.57 -18.18 4.41
C GLN A 208 9.04 -18.20 4.39
N HIS A 209 8.41 -17.44 3.50
CA HIS A 209 6.94 -17.42 3.37
C HIS A 209 6.41 -18.78 2.90
N LEU A 210 7.03 -19.41 1.89
CA LEU A 210 6.63 -20.72 1.40
C LEU A 210 6.78 -21.82 2.45
N TRP A 211 7.87 -21.80 3.21
CA TRP A 211 8.05 -22.72 4.34
C TRP A 211 6.88 -22.59 5.33
N ARG A 212 6.55 -21.36 5.73
CA ARG A 212 5.49 -21.10 6.71
C ARG A 212 4.13 -21.54 6.17
N ILE A 213 3.78 -21.16 4.94
CA ILE A 213 2.46 -21.42 4.37
C ILE A 213 2.25 -22.92 4.10
N TYR A 214 3.27 -23.64 3.61
CA TYR A 214 3.18 -25.09 3.45
C TYR A 214 3.07 -25.82 4.78
N THR A 215 3.77 -25.35 5.82
CA THR A 215 3.64 -25.90 7.17
C THR A 215 2.20 -25.72 7.68
N LEU A 216 1.59 -24.56 7.46
CA LEU A 216 0.19 -24.30 7.82
C LEU A 216 -0.81 -25.15 7.02
N LEU A 217 -0.58 -25.31 5.70
CA LEU A 217 -1.41 -26.17 4.85
C LEU A 217 -1.35 -27.63 5.31
N ALA A 218 -0.15 -28.12 5.63
CA ALA A 218 0.02 -29.47 6.12
C ALA A 218 -0.68 -29.71 7.47
N ASP A 219 -0.68 -28.73 8.38
CA ASP A 219 -1.45 -28.82 9.64
C ASP A 219 -2.94 -28.99 9.38
N LYS A 220 -3.52 -28.15 8.51
CA LYS A 220 -4.94 -28.24 8.12
C LYS A 220 -5.27 -29.59 7.47
N MET A 221 -4.39 -30.11 6.61
CA MET A 221 -4.55 -31.42 6.00
C MET A 221 -4.50 -32.56 7.04
N LEU A 222 -3.63 -32.45 8.06
CA LEU A 222 -3.55 -33.44 9.14
C LEU A 222 -4.80 -33.43 10.01
N GLU A 223 -5.35 -32.26 10.32
CA GLU A 223 -6.63 -32.11 11.02
C GLU A 223 -7.78 -32.80 10.24
N ASN A 224 -7.76 -32.69 8.91
CA ASN A 224 -8.71 -33.35 8.01
C ASN A 224 -8.40 -34.83 7.73
N LYS A 225 -7.36 -35.41 8.35
CA LYS A 225 -6.90 -36.80 8.12
C LYS A 225 -6.39 -37.08 6.71
N GLU A 226 -6.02 -36.05 5.95
CA GLU A 226 -5.42 -36.11 4.62
C GLU A 226 -3.90 -36.37 4.70
N HIS A 227 -3.51 -37.46 5.37
CA HIS A 227 -2.12 -37.70 5.75
C HIS A 227 -1.14 -37.69 4.55
N GLN A 228 -1.50 -38.33 3.44
CA GLN A 228 -0.61 -38.42 2.28
C GLN A 228 -0.32 -37.05 1.65
N GLU A 229 -1.33 -36.18 1.53
CA GLU A 229 -1.16 -34.82 1.00
C GLU A 229 -0.42 -33.92 1.97
N ALA A 230 -0.67 -34.06 3.28
CA ALA A 230 0.09 -33.36 4.31
C ALA A 230 1.59 -33.68 4.22
N ILE A 231 1.94 -34.96 4.05
CA ILE A 231 3.35 -35.39 3.94
C ILE A 231 4.01 -34.82 2.67
N LYS A 232 3.32 -34.84 1.53
CA LYS A 232 3.81 -34.21 0.29
C LYS A 232 4.06 -32.71 0.50
N THR A 233 3.15 -32.03 1.19
CA THR A 233 3.26 -30.60 1.49
C THR A 233 4.39 -30.29 2.47
N LEU A 234 4.59 -31.11 3.50
CA LEU A 234 5.73 -31.00 4.42
C LEU A 234 7.08 -31.20 3.71
N LYS A 235 7.15 -32.09 2.71
CA LYS A 235 8.35 -32.23 1.86
C LYS A 235 8.64 -30.96 1.07
N LYS A 236 7.61 -30.24 0.57
CA LYS A 236 7.79 -28.92 -0.05
C LYS A 236 8.32 -27.91 0.96
N ALA A 237 7.77 -27.85 2.18
CA ALA A 237 8.27 -26.98 3.25
C ALA A 237 9.75 -27.27 3.56
N LEU A 238 10.12 -28.55 3.70
CA LEU A 238 11.50 -28.96 3.96
C LEU A 238 12.46 -28.51 2.84
N LYS A 239 12.03 -28.60 1.58
CA LYS A 239 12.82 -28.10 0.43
C LYS A 239 13.09 -26.59 0.57
N MET A 240 12.07 -25.80 0.86
CA MET A 240 12.21 -24.35 1.03
C MET A 240 13.11 -23.98 2.22
N ALA A 241 13.05 -24.74 3.32
CA ALA A 241 13.94 -24.54 4.47
C ALA A 241 15.42 -24.78 4.12
N LYS A 242 15.70 -25.80 3.29
CA LYS A 242 17.06 -26.08 2.79
C LYS A 242 17.56 -24.96 1.89
N GLU A 243 16.75 -24.54 0.92
CA GLU A 243 17.10 -23.49 -0.05
C GLU A 243 17.32 -22.14 0.63
N GLY A 244 16.48 -21.78 1.60
CA GLY A 244 16.64 -20.57 2.41
C GLY A 244 17.81 -20.60 3.40
N ARG A 245 18.51 -21.74 3.55
CA ARG A 245 19.62 -21.96 4.49
C ARG A 245 19.27 -21.64 5.96
N TRP A 246 18.00 -21.85 6.33
CA TRP A 246 17.50 -21.58 7.68
C TRP A 246 17.63 -22.82 8.56
N LYS A 247 18.76 -22.97 9.27
CA LYS A 247 19.05 -24.16 10.10
C LYS A 247 17.92 -24.50 11.10
N ILE A 248 17.28 -23.50 11.70
CA ILE A 248 16.20 -23.67 12.69
C ILE A 248 14.88 -24.14 12.03
N MET A 249 14.49 -23.55 10.89
CA MET A 249 13.33 -24.04 10.12
C MET A 249 13.56 -25.45 9.61
N LEU A 250 14.79 -25.75 9.18
CA LEU A 250 15.16 -27.04 8.65
C LEU A 250 15.02 -28.14 9.70
N SER A 251 15.53 -27.93 10.91
CA SER A 251 15.38 -28.89 12.01
C SER A 251 13.91 -29.08 12.39
N HIS A 252 13.13 -28.00 12.47
CA HIS A 252 11.70 -28.06 12.78
C HIS A 252 10.91 -28.85 11.73
N SER A 253 11.05 -28.52 10.44
CA SER A 253 10.39 -29.27 9.36
C SER A 253 10.83 -30.73 9.29
N PHE A 254 12.10 -31.01 9.56
CA PHE A 254 12.62 -32.37 9.51
C PHE A 254 11.99 -33.25 10.59
N ILE A 255 11.93 -32.77 11.85
CA ILE A 255 11.27 -33.47 12.96
C ILE A 255 9.81 -33.75 12.61
N ARG A 256 9.13 -32.75 12.04
CA ARG A 256 7.71 -32.84 11.71
C ARG A 256 7.43 -33.78 10.52
N CYS A 257 8.27 -33.80 9.50
CA CYS A 257 8.23 -34.81 8.44
C CYS A 257 8.49 -36.22 8.99
N ALA A 258 9.48 -36.36 9.87
CA ALA A 258 9.91 -37.65 10.42
C ALA A 258 8.87 -38.27 11.36
N GLY A 259 8.10 -37.46 12.09
CA GLY A 259 7.01 -37.91 12.95
C GLY A 259 5.80 -38.47 12.20
N HIS A 260 5.66 -38.17 10.91
CA HIS A 260 4.49 -38.57 10.11
C HIS A 260 4.82 -39.53 8.97
N ASP A 261 6.07 -39.66 8.48
CA ASP A 261 6.37 -40.57 7.35
C ASP A 261 7.87 -40.94 7.09
N LEU A 262 8.64 -41.38 8.08
CA LEU A 262 9.95 -42.00 7.82
C LEU A 262 10.14 -43.37 8.49
N PRO A 263 10.39 -44.45 7.73
CA PRO A 263 11.08 -45.63 8.25
C PRO A 263 12.42 -45.18 8.82
N LYS A 264 12.80 -45.70 10.00
CA LYS A 264 14.00 -45.33 10.76
C LYS A 264 15.30 -45.25 9.91
N SER A 265 15.39 -46.03 8.83
CA SER A 265 16.55 -46.12 7.94
C SER A 265 16.88 -44.84 7.12
N LYS A 266 15.94 -43.91 6.91
CA LYS A 266 16.21 -42.64 6.20
C LYS A 266 16.50 -41.45 7.12
N VAL A 267 16.28 -41.61 8.43
CA VAL A 267 16.61 -40.60 9.45
C VAL A 267 18.13 -40.45 9.60
N GLU A 268 18.89 -41.52 9.34
CA GLU A 268 20.36 -41.54 9.46
C GLU A 268 21.07 -40.84 8.30
N SER A 269 20.53 -40.88 7.08
CA SER A 269 21.10 -40.20 5.91
C SER A 269 21.09 -38.67 6.03
N VAL A 270 20.18 -38.09 6.83
CA VAL A 270 20.04 -36.63 6.98
C VAL A 270 20.78 -36.09 8.21
N LYS A 271 21.09 -36.94 9.21
CA LYS A 271 22.03 -36.56 10.29
C LYS A 271 23.41 -36.17 9.74
N GLY A 272 23.81 -36.72 8.59
CA GLY A 272 25.03 -36.33 7.88
C GLY A 272 24.98 -34.98 7.16
N LEU A 273 23.81 -34.33 7.05
CA LEU A 273 23.63 -33.00 6.46
C LEU A 273 23.46 -31.89 7.50
N THR A 274 23.23 -32.26 8.76
CA THR A 274 23.18 -31.36 9.92
C THR A 274 24.49 -31.28 10.70
N GLY A 275 25.50 -32.06 10.28
CA GLY A 275 26.89 -31.95 10.74
C GLY A 275 27.64 -30.83 10.03
#